data_AF-A0A7V2ATV4-F1
#
_entry.id   AF-A0A7V2ATV4-F1
#
_cell.length_a   1.000
_cell.length_b   1.000
_cell.length_c   1.000
_cell.angle_alpha   90.00
_cell.angle_beta   90.00
_cell.angle_gamma   90.00
#
_symmetry.space_group_name_H-M   'P 1'
#
loop_
_entity.id
_entity.type
_entity.pdbx_description
1 polymer ?
#
loop_
_entity_poly.entity_id
_entity_poly.type
_entity_poly.pdbx_seq_one_letter_code
_entity_poly.pdbx_strand_id
1 'polypeptide(L)'
;MRILQIQTYHFHRGGDSTYMFNLSGLLEKRGHEVVHFAMRHPENLPSPDDEYFVSEIDFPALLERRTPAACLRVLSRSIYS
;
A
#
# COMPACT_ATOMS: atom_id res chain seq x y z
N MET A 1 15.02 17.57 0.49
CA MET A 1 13.77 17.59 1.31
C MET A 1 13.32 16.16 1.52
N ARG A 2 12.61 15.86 2.62
CA ARG A 2 12.05 14.52 2.88
C ARG A 2 10.60 14.47 2.41
N ILE A 3 10.25 13.47 1.62
CA ILE A 3 8.94 13.32 0.97
C ILE A 3 8.42 11.93 1.30
N LEU A 4 7.24 11.85 1.93
CA LEU A 4 6.55 10.59 2.17
C LEU A 4 5.54 10.34 1.05
N GLN A 5 5.68 9.22 0.35
CA GLN A 5 4.70 8.75 -0.64
C GLN A 5 3.91 7.57 -0.08
N ILE A 6 2.60 7.75 0.00
CA ILE A 6 1.68 6.75 0.53
C ILE A 6 0.88 6.14 -0.62
N GLN A 7 0.90 4.82 -0.71
CA GLN A 7 0.17 4.06 -1.71
C GLN A 7 -0.32 2.76 -1.07
N THR A 8 -1.48 2.26 -1.48
CA THR A 8 -1.99 0.99 -0.96
C THR A 8 -1.08 -0.18 -1.31
N TYR A 9 -0.48 -0.16 -2.51
CA TYR A 9 0.37 -1.23 -3.03
C TYR A 9 1.75 -0.70 -3.42
N HIS A 10 2.79 -1.45 -3.08
CA HIS A 10 4.17 -1.12 -3.40
C HIS A 10 4.73 -2.02 -4.51
N PHE A 11 4.00 -2.19 -5.59
CA PHE A 11 4.43 -2.91 -6.80
C PHE A 11 3.69 -2.40 -8.02
N HIS A 12 4.12 -2.79 -9.21
CA HIS A 12 3.52 -2.35 -10.47
C HIS A 12 2.16 -3.02 -10.72
N ARG A 13 1.11 -2.51 -10.06
CA ARG A 13 -0.27 -2.97 -10.23
C ARG A 13 -1.00 -2.24 -11.36
N GLY A 14 -0.72 -0.95 -11.52
CA GLY A 14 -1.44 -0.07 -12.44
C GLY A 14 -0.73 1.25 -12.74
N GLY A 15 -1.44 2.18 -13.35
CA GLY A 15 -0.92 3.49 -13.73
C GLY A 15 -0.56 4.37 -12.53
N ASP A 16 -1.31 4.24 -11.44
CA ASP A 16 -1.10 4.90 -10.16
C ASP A 16 0.23 4.49 -9.49
N SER A 17 0.49 3.18 -9.38
CA SER A 17 1.76 2.68 -8.85
C SER A 17 2.93 3.06 -9.76
N THR A 18 2.73 2.98 -11.08
CA THR A 18 3.77 3.34 -12.05
C THR A 18 4.14 4.82 -11.96
N TYR A 19 3.14 5.69 -11.81
CA TYR A 19 3.36 7.11 -11.57
C TYR A 19 4.13 7.36 -10.26
N MET A 20 3.73 6.71 -9.17
CA MET A 20 4.41 6.83 -7.86
C MET A 20 5.91 6.48 -7.97
N PHE A 21 6.25 5.35 -8.57
CA PHE A 21 7.65 4.94 -8.74
C PHE A 21 8.44 5.89 -9.65
N ASN A 22 7.85 6.31 -10.77
CA ASN A 22 8.50 7.26 -11.67
C ASN A 22 8.73 8.62 -11.01
N LEU A 23 7.75 9.10 -10.24
CA LEU A 23 7.87 10.34 -9.49
C LEU A 23 8.93 10.22 -8.38
N SER A 24 8.95 9.10 -7.66
CA SER A 24 9.96 8.81 -6.62
C SER A 24 11.37 8.91 -7.21
N GLY A 25 11.66 8.17 -8.28
CA GLY A 25 12.97 8.19 -8.92
C GLY A 25 13.34 9.56 -9.49
N LEU A 26 12.35 10.34 -9.96
CA LEU A 26 12.58 11.70 -10.43
C LEU A 26 12.92 12.68 -9.30
N LEU A 27 12.32 12.51 -8.12
CA LEU A 27 12.60 13.30 -6.92
C LEU A 27 13.96 12.93 -6.32
N GLU A 28 14.27 11.63 -6.22
CA GLU A 28 15.56 11.14 -5.75
C GLU A 28 16.71 11.64 -6.60
N LYS A 29 16.57 11.61 -7.94
CA LYS A 29 17.56 12.19 -8.88
C LYS A 29 17.81 13.68 -8.67
N ARG A 30 16.87 14.41 -8.06
CA ARG A 30 17.02 15.82 -7.70
C ARG A 30 17.56 16.04 -6.28
N GLY A 31 17.95 14.97 -5.58
CA GLY A 31 18.49 15.02 -4.23
C GLY A 31 17.43 15.09 -3.12
N HIS A 32 16.18 14.72 -3.42
CA HIS A 32 15.16 14.53 -2.39
C HIS A 32 15.27 13.13 -1.79
N GLU A 33 14.96 13.01 -0.51
CA GLU A 33 14.79 11.72 0.16
C GLU A 33 13.31 11.35 0.03
N VAL A 34 13.02 10.22 -0.60
CA VAL A 34 11.66 9.70 -0.75
C VAL A 34 11.54 8.46 0.13
N VAL A 35 10.49 8.44 0.95
CA VAL A 35 10.14 7.32 1.84
C VAL A 35 8.81 6.77 1.37
N HIS A 36 8.71 5.45 1.23
CA HIS A 36 7.46 4.80 0.84
C HIS A 36 6.71 4.29 2.06
N PHE A 37 5.39 4.35 2.00
CA PHE A 37 4.52 3.71 2.99
C PHE A 37 3.37 3.03 2.28
N ALA A 38 3.25 1.72 2.49
CA ALA A 38 2.22 0.92 1.87
C ALA A 38 1.72 -0.20 2.78
N MET A 39 0.79 -1.01 2.25
CA MET A 39 0.47 -2.29 2.86
C MET A 39 1.56 -3.31 2.52
N ARG A 40 1.82 -4.24 3.43
CA ARG A 40 2.60 -5.44 3.14
C ARG A 40 1.82 -6.29 2.14
N HIS A 41 2.47 -6.68 1.05
CA HIS A 41 1.90 -7.56 0.04
C HIS A 41 2.99 -8.50 -0.48
N PRO A 42 2.68 -9.77 -0.85
CA PRO A 42 3.68 -10.71 -1.36
C PRO A 42 4.43 -10.23 -2.61
N GLU A 43 3.79 -9.38 -3.41
CA GLU A 43 4.35 -8.83 -4.65
C GLU A 43 5.10 -7.50 -4.47
N ASN A 44 5.17 -6.95 -3.24
CA ASN A 44 5.86 -5.68 -3.01
C ASN A 44 7.30 -5.75 -3.51
N LEU A 45 7.73 -4.67 -4.15
CA LEU A 45 9.14 -4.46 -4.44
C LEU A 45 9.89 -4.24 -3.13
N PRO A 46 11.16 -4.66 -3.04
CA PRO A 46 11.94 -4.42 -1.83
C PRO A 46 12.05 -2.93 -1.54
N SER A 47 11.67 -2.52 -0.33
CA SER A 47 11.85 -1.16 0.16
C SER A 47 12.65 -1.15 1.46
N PRO A 48 13.57 -0.18 1.66
CA PRO A 48 14.20 0.05 2.97
C PRO A 48 13.17 0.25 4.09
N ASP A 49 12.00 0.77 3.75
CA ASP A 49 10.94 1.13 4.69
C ASP A 49 9.89 0.02 4.88
N ASP A 50 10.11 -1.18 4.31
CA ASP A 50 9.16 -2.31 4.37
C ASP A 50 8.78 -2.71 5.81
N GLU A 51 9.65 -2.44 6.79
CA GLU A 51 9.35 -2.69 8.20
C GLU A 51 8.17 -1.86 8.72
N TYR A 52 7.95 -0.67 8.15
CA TYR A 52 6.88 0.25 8.56
C TYR A 52 5.56 -0.02 7.85
N PHE A 53 5.52 -0.91 6.86
CA PHE A 53 4.31 -1.19 6.11
C PHE A 53 3.25 -1.87 6.98
N VAL A 54 2.00 -1.42 6.82
CA VAL A 54 0.86 -1.94 7.58
C VAL A 54 0.49 -3.34 7.11
N SER A 55 -0.17 -4.11 7.98
CA SER A 55 -0.66 -5.45 7.61
C SER A 55 -1.62 -5.39 6.44
N GLU A 56 -1.51 -6.37 5.53
CA GLU A 56 -2.40 -6.51 4.39
C GLU A 56 -3.87 -6.60 4.81
N ILE A 57 -4.75 -5.91 4.07
CA ILE A 57 -6.20 -6.07 4.19
C ILE A 57 -6.75 -6.47 2.82
N ASP A 58 -7.03 -7.76 2.66
CA ASP A 58 -7.69 -8.29 1.46
C ASP A 58 -9.21 -8.39 1.69
N PHE A 59 -9.93 -7.35 1.28
CA PHE A 59 -11.40 -7.33 1.34
C PHE A 59 -12.05 -8.40 0.45
N PRO A 60 -11.63 -8.61 -0.82
CA PRO A 60 -12.10 -9.72 -1.64
C PRO A 60 -11.98 -11.09 -0.96
N ALA A 61 -10.81 -11.44 -0.42
CA ALA A 61 -10.62 -12.73 0.26
C ALA A 61 -11.46 -12.84 1.54
N LEU A 62 -11.63 -11.74 2.28
CA LEU A 62 -12.53 -11.72 3.44
C LEU A 62 -13.98 -11.99 3.04
N LEU A 63 -14.44 -11.48 1.90
CA LEU A 63 -15.82 -11.65 1.42
C LEU A 63 -16.07 -12.96 0.68
N GLU A 64 -15.03 -13.68 0.27
CA GLU A 64 -15.14 -14.97 -0.44
C GLU A 64 -15.93 -16.02 0.37
N ARG A 65 -15.78 -16.00 1.71
CA ARG A 65 -16.51 -16.94 2.59
C ARG A 65 -18.01 -16.62 2.75
N ARG A 66 -18.51 -15.47 2.26
CA ARG A 66 -19.91 -14.97 2.38
C ARG A 66 -20.57 -15.21 3.75
N THR A 67 -19.80 -15.23 4.84
CA THR A 67 -20.36 -15.44 6.18
C THR A 67 -20.79 -14.10 6.80
N PRO A 68 -21.85 -14.07 7.64
CA PRO A 68 -22.28 -12.85 8.33
C PRO A 68 -21.17 -12.21 9.16
N ALA A 69 -20.31 -13.03 9.78
CA ALA A 69 -19.16 -12.56 10.56
C ALA A 69 -18.09 -11.86 9.70
N ALA A 70 -17.83 -12.37 8.48
CA ALA A 70 -16.93 -11.71 7.55
C ALA A 70 -17.47 -10.37 7.08
N CYS A 71 -18.77 -10.28 6.75
CA CYS A 71 -19.42 -9.02 6.40
C CYS A 71 -19.35 -7.99 7.55
N LEU A 72 -19.62 -8.41 8.79
CA LEU A 72 -19.50 -7.52 9.96
C LEU A 72 -18.06 -7.04 10.19
N ARG A 73 -17.08 -7.91 9.98
CA ARG A 73 -15.65 -7.56 10.08
C ARG A 73 -15.22 -6.58 8.99
N VAL A 74 -15.71 -6.75 7.76
CA VAL A 74 -15.46 -5.81 6.67
C VAL A 74 -16.11 -4.45 6.96
N LEU A 75 -17.40 -4.44 7.35
CA LEU A 75 -18.13 -3.20 7.65
C LEU A 75 -17.50 -2.43 8.83
N SER A 76 -17.16 -3.12 9.91
CA SER A 76 -16.49 -2.47 11.05
C SER A 76 -15.14 -1.89 10.65
N ARG A 77 -14.32 -2.59 9.86
CA ARG A 77 -13.07 -2.03 9.35
C ARG A 77 -13.26 -0.89 8.37
N SER A 78 -14.28 -0.91 7.51
CA SER A 78 -14.54 0.19 6.58
C SER A 78 -15.03 1.47 7.28
N ILE A 79 -15.75 1.34 8.39
CA ILE A 79 -16.31 2.48 9.14
C ILE A 79 -15.29 3.07 10.12
N TYR A 80 -14.42 2.23 10.70
CA TYR A 80 -13.43 2.62 11.71
C TYR A 80 -11.98 2.63 11.19
N SER A 81 -11.79 2.64 9.85
CA SER A 81 -10.45 2.78 9.23
C SER A 81 -9.87 4.17 9.38
#